data_AF-A0A419HRW5-F1
#
_entry.id   AF-A0A419HRW5-F1
#
_cell.length_a   1.000
_cell.length_b   1.000
_cell.length_c   1.000
_cell.angle_alpha   90.00
_cell.angle_beta   90.00
_cell.angle_gamma   90.00
#
_symmetry.space_group_name_H-M   'P 1'
#
loop_
_entity.id
_entity.type
_entity.pdbx_description
1 polymer ?
#
loop_
_entity_poly.entity_id
_entity_poly.type
_entity_poly.pdbx_seq_one_letter_code
_entity_poly.pdbx_strand_id
1 'polypeptide(L)'
;MFDLGWVPASITPPPTWRHATWFTVSASVAVLVGLATAAAVLVGPTSHTEYDATKGRIPDGGPLVPLGASDHVNTPAGPSGPVRPTTTTTSAALALSGHAVRTTPRPPTANAQPEAPPPRVTTLPPRGTPIGPAGSLISAATTFLNSLAGNLGSAFELADGTLRTLGITAFSQRYAGITSVRITDMVVDAGRGVVTAALQVTTADGRTGTQQRELTFTPGSEPRILSERVIWAS
;
A
#
# COMPACT_ATOMS: atom_id res chain seq x y z
N MET A 1 8.60 36.79 -57.30
CA MET A 1 9.60 36.92 -56.22
C MET A 1 8.96 37.69 -55.09
N PHE A 2 8.62 37.03 -53.99
CA PHE A 2 8.18 37.65 -52.74
C PHE A 2 8.61 36.72 -51.61
N ASP A 3 9.33 37.25 -50.63
CA ASP A 3 9.99 36.46 -49.60
C ASP A 3 9.42 36.78 -48.20
N LEU A 4 8.71 35.79 -47.66
CA LEU A 4 8.48 35.48 -46.24
C LEU A 4 8.34 36.65 -45.24
N GLY A 5 7.17 37.30 -45.26
CA GLY A 5 6.63 38.08 -44.15
C GLY A 5 6.14 37.23 -42.97
N TRP A 6 7.05 36.59 -42.23
CA TRP A 6 6.94 36.17 -40.82
C TRP A 6 5.56 35.64 -40.32
N VAL A 7 5.23 34.38 -40.65
CA VAL A 7 4.21 33.60 -39.92
C VAL A 7 4.87 32.36 -39.30
N PRO A 8 5.08 32.31 -37.96
CA PRO A 8 5.70 31.16 -37.32
C PRO A 8 4.72 29.97 -37.27
N ALA A 9 4.95 28.98 -38.14
CA ALA A 9 4.25 27.70 -38.14
C ALA A 9 4.67 26.82 -36.94
N SER A 10 4.28 27.22 -35.73
CA SER A 10 4.47 26.45 -34.50
C SER A 10 3.27 26.57 -33.56
N ILE A 11 2.13 26.02 -34.00
CA ILE A 11 1.11 25.56 -33.04
C ILE A 11 1.64 24.25 -32.43
N THR A 12 2.57 24.38 -31.49
CA THR A 12 2.95 23.28 -30.59
C THR A 12 1.83 23.17 -29.54
N PRO A 13 0.98 22.12 -29.57
CA PRO A 13 -0.18 22.06 -28.67
C PRO A 13 0.29 21.93 -27.21
N PRO A 14 -0.30 22.69 -26.27
CA PRO A 14 0.10 22.61 -24.87
C PRO A 14 -0.20 21.21 -24.30
N PRO A 15 0.61 20.71 -23.35
CA PRO A 15 0.52 19.32 -22.88
C PRO A 15 -0.85 18.96 -22.28
N THR A 16 -1.61 19.96 -21.80
CA THR A 16 -2.96 19.81 -21.27
C THR A 16 -3.98 19.27 -22.28
N TRP A 17 -3.76 19.44 -23.58
CA TRP A 17 -4.66 18.89 -24.62
C TRP A 17 -4.65 17.36 -24.68
N ARG A 18 -3.65 16.69 -24.09
CA ARG A 18 -3.53 15.21 -24.09
C ARG A 18 -4.48 14.50 -23.11
N HIS A 19 -5.40 15.22 -22.45
CA HIS A 19 -6.37 14.64 -21.52
C HIS A 19 -7.80 14.54 -22.07
N ALA A 20 -8.10 15.16 -23.21
CA ALA A 20 -9.45 15.14 -23.81
C ALA A 20 -9.90 13.76 -24.33
N THR A 21 -8.96 12.84 -24.61
CA THR A 21 -9.21 11.57 -25.31
C THR A 21 -10.03 10.54 -24.52
N TRP A 22 -10.30 10.77 -23.24
CA TRP A 22 -10.93 9.77 -22.35
C TRP A 22 -12.46 9.68 -22.46
N PHE A 23 -13.14 10.69 -23.01
CA PHE A 23 -14.61 10.69 -23.12
C PHE A 23 -15.17 9.68 -24.13
N THR A 24 -14.35 9.15 -25.04
CA THR A 24 -14.81 8.14 -26.03
C THR A 24 -14.92 6.74 -25.42
N VAL A 25 -14.15 6.43 -24.36
CA VAL A 25 -14.09 5.08 -23.76
C VAL A 25 -15.30 4.81 -22.86
N SER A 26 -15.77 5.81 -22.11
CA SER A 26 -16.85 5.67 -21.15
C SER A 26 -18.21 5.32 -21.79
N ALA A 27 -18.48 5.84 -23.00
CA ALA A 27 -19.71 5.56 -23.73
C ALA A 27 -19.87 4.06 -24.07
N SER A 28 -18.80 3.41 -24.54
CA SER A 28 -18.83 1.99 -24.93
C SER A 28 -19.06 1.05 -23.75
N VAL A 29 -18.54 1.38 -22.56
CA VAL A 29 -18.71 0.56 -21.35
C VAL A 29 -20.17 0.57 -20.88
N ALA A 30 -20.83 1.74 -20.92
CA ALA A 30 -22.22 1.87 -20.50
C ALA A 30 -23.18 1.01 -21.36
N VAL A 31 -22.96 0.95 -22.68
CA VAL A 31 -23.76 0.13 -23.60
C VAL A 31 -23.59 -1.37 -23.31
N LEU A 32 -22.36 -1.83 -23.05
CA LEU A 32 -22.09 -3.24 -22.73
C LEU A 32 -22.73 -3.67 -21.42
N VAL A 33 -22.69 -2.81 -20.38
CA VAL A 33 -23.38 -3.06 -19.10
C VAL A 33 -24.89 -3.15 -19.30
N GLY A 34 -25.49 -2.21 -20.04
CA GLY A 34 -26.93 -2.23 -20.34
C GLY A 34 -27.38 -3.50 -21.06
N LEU A 35 -26.62 -3.92 -22.08
CA LEU A 35 -26.93 -5.14 -22.84
C LEU A 35 -26.79 -6.41 -21.99
N ALA A 36 -25.75 -6.50 -21.15
CA ALA A 36 -25.55 -7.63 -20.26
C ALA A 36 -26.64 -7.73 -19.18
N THR A 37 -27.08 -6.59 -18.60
CA THR A 37 -28.18 -6.56 -17.64
C THR A 37 -29.51 -7.00 -18.27
N ALA A 38 -29.80 -6.55 -19.50
CA ALA A 38 -30.99 -6.98 -20.24
C ALA A 38 -30.98 -8.49 -20.51
N ALA A 39 -29.83 -9.07 -20.89
CA ALA A 39 -29.69 -10.50 -21.10
C ALA A 39 -29.90 -11.32 -19.81
N ALA A 40 -29.36 -10.86 -18.67
CA ALA A 40 -29.51 -11.54 -17.39
C ALA A 40 -30.99 -11.61 -16.92
N VAL A 41 -31.74 -10.52 -17.10
CA VAL A 41 -33.19 -10.47 -16.78
C VAL A 41 -34.00 -11.38 -17.72
N LEU A 42 -33.60 -11.52 -18.99
CA LEU A 42 -34.32 -12.32 -19.98
C LEU A 42 -34.11 -13.84 -19.82
N VAL A 43 -32.93 -14.28 -19.33
CA VAL A 43 -32.63 -15.71 -19.12
C VAL A 43 -33.28 -16.24 -17.84
N GLY A 44 -33.22 -15.48 -16.75
CA GLY A 44 -33.76 -15.88 -15.44
C GLY A 44 -32.98 -17.02 -14.75
N PRO A 45 -33.19 -17.24 -13.44
CA PRO A 45 -32.56 -18.33 -12.72
C PRO A 45 -33.28 -19.66 -12.99
N THR A 46 -32.60 -20.62 -13.61
CA THR A 46 -33.07 -22.01 -13.68
C THR A 46 -32.95 -22.67 -12.30
N SER A 47 -34.08 -22.88 -11.63
CA SER A 47 -34.15 -23.53 -10.33
C SER A 47 -33.69 -24.99 -10.40
N HIS A 48 -32.42 -25.25 -10.11
CA HIS A 48 -31.90 -26.60 -9.93
C HIS A 48 -32.41 -27.18 -8.61
N THR A 49 -33.53 -27.92 -8.68
CA THR A 49 -34.12 -28.62 -7.54
C THR A 49 -33.35 -29.90 -7.26
N GLU A 50 -32.26 -29.81 -6.50
CA GLU A 50 -31.47 -30.98 -6.11
C GLU A 50 -32.13 -31.73 -4.94
N TYR A 51 -32.72 -32.88 -5.25
CA TYR A 51 -33.29 -33.81 -4.27
C TYR A 51 -32.19 -34.73 -3.72
N ASP A 52 -31.42 -34.30 -2.73
CA ASP A 52 -30.61 -35.26 -1.96
C ASP A 52 -31.50 -36.01 -0.96
N ALA A 53 -31.74 -37.27 -1.27
CA ALA A 53 -32.42 -38.23 -0.41
C ALA A 53 -31.61 -39.52 -0.30
N THR A 54 -30.47 -39.51 0.41
CA THR A 54 -29.78 -40.76 0.82
C THR A 54 -29.00 -40.67 2.15
N LYS A 55 -29.63 -41.21 3.22
CA LYS A 55 -29.00 -41.85 4.41
C LYS A 55 -28.13 -40.94 5.31
N GLY A 56 -27.87 -41.28 6.58
CA GLY A 56 -28.39 -42.37 7.42
C GLY A 56 -27.82 -42.27 8.84
N ARG A 57 -28.70 -42.18 9.84
CA ARG A 57 -28.35 -41.94 11.26
C ARG A 57 -27.81 -43.20 11.96
N ILE A 58 -26.62 -43.12 12.57
CA ILE A 58 -26.13 -44.03 13.63
C ILE A 58 -25.36 -43.21 14.69
N PRO A 59 -25.71 -43.29 16.00
CA PRO A 59 -24.92 -42.77 17.12
C PRO A 59 -24.13 -43.90 17.84
N ASP A 60 -23.55 -43.58 19.01
CA ASP A 60 -22.73 -44.40 19.93
C ASP A 60 -21.23 -44.56 19.56
N GLY A 61 -20.27 -44.58 20.51
CA GLY A 61 -20.38 -44.26 21.95
C GLY A 61 -19.15 -44.70 22.78
N GLY A 62 -18.75 -43.91 23.80
CA GLY A 62 -17.81 -44.33 24.87
C GLY A 62 -16.34 -43.81 24.81
N PRO A 63 -15.68 -43.52 25.95
CA PRO A 63 -14.30 -43.00 26.01
C PRO A 63 -13.26 -43.95 26.67
N LEU A 64 -11.96 -43.76 26.41
CA LEU A 64 -10.86 -44.38 27.17
C LEU A 64 -9.62 -43.46 27.31
N VAL A 65 -9.03 -43.46 28.51
CA VAL A 65 -7.75 -42.84 28.95
C VAL A 65 -7.42 -43.41 30.36
N PRO A 66 -6.18 -43.30 30.90
CA PRO A 66 -4.87 -42.99 30.31
C PRO A 66 -3.80 -44.08 30.64
N LEU A 67 -2.50 -43.77 30.48
CA LEU A 67 -1.29 -44.27 31.17
C LEU A 67 -0.13 -44.63 30.20
N GLY A 68 1.11 -44.38 30.66
CA GLY A 68 2.36 -44.68 29.94
C GLY A 68 3.27 -43.45 29.86
N ALA A 69 4.38 -43.46 30.59
CA ALA A 69 5.37 -42.38 30.65
C ALA A 69 6.79 -42.92 30.41
N SER A 70 7.75 -42.00 30.24
CA SER A 70 9.20 -42.24 30.21
C SER A 70 9.74 -43.04 29.00
N ASP A 71 10.98 -42.86 28.56
CA ASP A 71 11.94 -41.74 28.66
C ASP A 71 13.07 -42.00 27.65
N HIS A 72 13.84 -40.97 27.25
CA HIS A 72 15.30 -41.04 27.05
C HIS A 72 15.91 -39.77 26.44
N VAL A 73 16.89 -39.19 27.16
CA VAL A 73 18.24 -38.76 26.67
C VAL A 73 18.28 -37.62 25.62
N ASN A 74 19.02 -36.50 25.80
CA ASN A 74 20.24 -36.31 26.59
C ASN A 74 20.41 -34.86 27.16
N THR A 75 21.39 -34.69 28.05
CA THR A 75 21.88 -33.42 28.63
C THR A 75 23.40 -33.55 28.92
N PRO A 76 24.13 -32.56 29.49
CA PRO A 76 24.08 -31.10 29.35
C PRO A 76 25.46 -30.50 28.94
N ALA A 77 25.53 -29.22 28.53
CA ALA A 77 26.75 -28.39 28.67
C ALA A 77 26.48 -26.87 28.53
N GLY A 78 27.14 -26.07 29.38
CA GLY A 78 27.39 -24.62 29.23
C GLY A 78 28.83 -24.32 29.65
N PRO A 79 29.23 -23.08 30.03
CA PRO A 79 28.44 -21.85 30.16
C PRO A 79 29.12 -20.56 29.61
N SER A 80 28.50 -19.39 29.86
CA SER A 80 29.11 -18.04 29.99
C SER A 80 29.75 -17.31 28.79
N GLY A 81 29.46 -15.99 28.70
CA GLY A 81 30.33 -14.95 28.12
C GLY A 81 30.72 -13.93 29.21
N PRO A 82 30.94 -12.62 28.95
CA PRO A 82 31.20 -11.88 27.69
C PRO A 82 32.56 -11.11 27.76
N VAL A 83 32.83 -10.12 26.87
CA VAL A 83 33.60 -8.84 27.06
C VAL A 83 34.19 -8.30 25.73
N ARG A 84 34.41 -6.97 25.65
CA ARG A 84 34.98 -6.20 24.52
C ARG A 84 35.73 -4.97 25.08
N PRO A 85 37.02 -4.74 24.75
CA PRO A 85 37.42 -3.83 23.65
C PRO A 85 38.59 -4.45 22.82
N THR A 86 39.53 -3.81 22.09
CA THR A 86 40.02 -2.40 22.00
C THR A 86 40.65 -2.08 20.61
N THR A 87 41.33 -0.93 20.50
CA THR A 87 41.99 -0.27 19.36
C THR A 87 43.39 -0.77 18.99
N THR A 88 43.88 -0.43 17.78
CA THR A 88 45.13 0.36 17.55
C THR A 88 45.21 0.90 16.09
N THR A 89 45.93 2.01 15.89
CA THR A 89 46.02 2.85 14.67
C THR A 89 47.40 2.67 13.97
N THR A 90 47.57 3.09 12.69
CA THR A 90 48.69 3.97 12.18
C THR A 90 49.13 3.76 10.71
N SER A 91 48.71 4.71 9.85
CA SER A 91 49.47 5.46 8.80
C SER A 91 50.26 4.82 7.62
N ALA A 92 50.56 5.72 6.66
CA ALA A 92 51.53 5.67 5.54
C ALA A 92 51.06 5.00 4.22
N ALA A 93 51.31 5.53 3.02
CA ALA A 93 51.92 6.82 2.60
C ALA A 93 51.35 7.32 1.25
N LEU A 94 51.78 8.50 0.79
CA LEU A 94 51.37 9.11 -0.49
C LEU A 94 52.00 8.39 -1.71
N ALA A 95 51.25 8.34 -2.82
CA ALA A 95 51.82 8.22 -4.17
C ALA A 95 50.98 9.03 -5.17
N LEU A 96 51.60 9.98 -5.88
CA LEU A 96 50.98 10.62 -7.04
C LEU A 96 51.13 9.71 -8.26
N SER A 97 50.04 9.45 -8.98
CA SER A 97 50.09 8.97 -10.36
C SER A 97 48.78 9.30 -11.06
N GLY A 98 48.82 10.22 -12.02
CA GLY A 98 47.69 10.48 -12.90
C GLY A 98 47.55 9.35 -13.93
N HIS A 99 46.33 8.84 -14.11
CA HIS A 99 45.99 7.98 -15.24
C HIS A 99 44.63 8.37 -15.80
N ALA A 100 44.55 8.51 -17.11
CA ALA A 100 43.35 9.01 -17.78
C ALA A 100 42.26 7.93 -17.81
N VAL A 101 41.13 8.19 -17.15
CA VAL A 101 39.94 7.33 -17.24
C VAL A 101 39.32 7.50 -18.63
N ARG A 102 39.62 6.55 -19.51
CA ARG A 102 39.06 6.45 -20.86
C ARG A 102 37.57 6.10 -20.76
N THR A 103 36.71 7.10 -20.91
CA THR A 103 35.25 6.94 -20.84
C THR A 103 34.69 6.20 -22.05
N THR A 104 34.48 4.89 -21.92
CA THR A 104 33.69 4.10 -22.86
C THR A 104 32.21 4.51 -22.76
N PRO A 105 31.53 4.90 -23.86
CA PRO A 105 30.11 5.23 -23.82
C PRO A 105 29.25 4.00 -23.46
N ARG A 106 28.48 4.10 -22.37
CA ARG A 106 27.42 3.13 -22.05
C ARG A 106 26.24 3.34 -23.01
N PRO A 107 25.72 2.30 -23.70
CA PRO A 107 24.54 2.45 -24.54
C PRO A 107 23.31 2.83 -23.68
N PRO A 108 22.42 3.71 -24.17
CA PRO A 108 21.27 4.15 -23.41
C PRO A 108 20.25 3.02 -23.25
N THR A 109 19.90 2.66 -22.01
CA THR A 109 18.83 1.71 -21.71
C THR A 109 17.47 2.34 -22.02
N ALA A 110 17.01 2.21 -23.26
CA ALA A 110 15.72 2.71 -23.71
C ALA A 110 14.56 1.85 -23.17
N ASN A 111 14.23 2.02 -21.88
CA ASN A 111 12.93 1.65 -21.29
C ASN A 111 12.76 2.32 -19.91
N ALA A 112 12.89 3.64 -19.87
CA ALA A 112 12.43 4.44 -18.73
C ALA A 112 10.89 4.49 -18.74
N GLN A 113 10.25 3.57 -18.01
CA GLN A 113 8.81 3.67 -17.74
C GLN A 113 8.54 5.02 -17.06
N PRO A 114 7.53 5.80 -17.48
CA PRO A 114 7.26 7.11 -16.90
C PRO A 114 7.06 7.02 -15.39
N GLU A 115 7.97 7.63 -14.63
CA GLU A 115 7.89 7.68 -13.18
C GLU A 115 6.69 8.55 -12.79
N ALA A 116 5.73 7.94 -12.09
CA ALA A 116 4.53 8.65 -11.65
C ALA A 116 4.94 9.77 -10.67
N PRO A 117 4.32 10.96 -10.77
CA PRO A 117 4.72 12.11 -9.96
C PRO A 117 4.62 11.80 -8.46
N PRO A 118 5.51 12.37 -7.62
CA PRO A 118 5.49 12.15 -6.18
C PRO A 118 4.19 12.66 -5.56
N PRO A 119 3.74 12.07 -4.43
CA PRO A 119 2.57 12.53 -3.72
C PRO A 119 2.74 13.98 -3.26
N ARG A 120 1.68 14.78 -3.38
CA ARG A 120 1.63 16.12 -2.79
C ARG A 120 1.38 15.98 -1.29
N VAL A 121 2.07 16.80 -0.48
CA VAL A 121 1.89 16.82 0.98
C VAL A 121 1.73 18.25 1.45
N THR A 122 0.60 18.54 2.11
CA THR A 122 0.23 19.86 2.63
C THR A 122 0.11 19.78 4.16
N THR A 123 1.05 20.41 4.88
CA THR A 123 0.92 20.56 6.34
C THR A 123 0.15 21.84 6.64
N LEU A 124 -0.95 21.72 7.39
CA LEU A 124 -1.75 22.86 7.84
C LEU A 124 -1.05 23.55 9.04
N PRO A 125 -1.15 24.89 9.17
CA PRO A 125 -0.73 25.58 10.39
C PRO A 125 -1.49 25.02 11.60
N PRO A 126 -0.79 24.57 12.67
CA PRO A 126 -1.42 23.88 13.78
C PRO A 126 -2.31 24.84 14.60
N ARG A 127 -3.55 24.41 14.86
CA ARG A 127 -4.51 25.17 15.68
C ARG A 127 -4.36 24.79 17.15
N GLY A 128 -3.33 25.35 17.79
CA GLY A 128 -2.91 25.01 19.15
C GLY A 128 -1.62 24.17 19.16
N THR A 129 -1.30 23.57 20.29
CA THR A 129 -0.11 22.73 20.45
C THR A 129 -0.18 21.48 19.56
N PRO A 130 0.81 21.20 18.70
CA PRO A 130 0.85 19.96 17.93
C PRO A 130 0.91 18.73 18.84
N ILE A 131 0.18 17.66 18.48
CA ILE A 131 0.23 16.39 19.20
C ILE A 131 1.57 15.64 19.02
N GLY A 132 2.35 16.03 18.01
CA GLY A 132 3.60 15.39 17.61
C GLY A 132 4.19 16.06 16.36
N PRO A 133 5.39 15.64 15.91
CA PRO A 133 6.01 16.19 14.72
C PRO A 133 5.21 15.85 13.46
N ALA A 134 4.92 16.84 12.61
CA ALA A 134 4.21 16.62 11.35
C ALA A 134 4.92 15.59 10.44
N GLY A 135 6.25 15.58 10.43
CA GLY A 135 7.05 14.58 9.73
C GLY A 135 6.80 13.15 10.22
N SER A 136 6.68 12.93 11.54
CA SER A 136 6.36 11.62 12.11
C SER A 136 4.96 11.15 11.69
N LEU A 137 3.97 12.05 11.68
CA LEU A 137 2.60 11.77 11.22
C LEU A 137 2.59 11.36 9.73
N ILE A 138 3.31 12.09 8.88
CA ILE A 138 3.47 11.76 7.44
C ILE A 138 4.13 10.40 7.26
N SER A 139 5.22 10.12 7.98
CA SER A 139 5.95 8.84 7.89
C SER A 139 5.11 7.65 8.36
N ALA A 140 4.40 7.79 9.48
CA ALA A 140 3.51 6.75 9.99
C ALA A 140 2.34 6.48 9.04
N ALA A 141 1.67 7.54 8.56
CA ALA A 141 0.60 7.44 7.56
C ALA A 141 1.08 6.75 6.27
N THR A 142 2.21 7.19 5.72
CA THR A 142 2.79 6.66 4.49
C THR A 142 3.16 5.18 4.63
N THR A 143 3.80 4.81 5.74
CA THR A 143 4.24 3.43 5.98
C THR A 143 3.05 2.48 6.14
N PHE A 144 2.02 2.89 6.91
CA PHE A 144 0.78 2.13 7.06
C PHE A 144 0.06 1.95 5.72
N LEU A 145 -0.20 3.06 5.00
CA LEU A 145 -1.00 3.06 3.77
C LEU A 145 -0.34 2.25 2.64
N ASN A 146 0.99 2.32 2.50
CA ASN A 146 1.72 1.50 1.55
C ASN A 146 1.73 0.02 1.97
N SER A 147 1.79 -0.28 3.28
CA SER A 147 1.75 -1.66 3.80
C SER A 147 0.39 -2.34 3.62
N LEU A 148 -0.70 -1.60 3.40
CA LEU A 148 -2.01 -2.18 3.05
C LEU A 148 -1.96 -3.02 1.76
N ALA A 149 -1.03 -2.73 0.84
CA ALA A 149 -0.76 -3.56 -0.32
C ALA A 149 0.26 -4.66 0.02
N GLY A 150 -0.24 -5.81 0.50
CA GLY A 150 0.56 -7.04 0.62
C GLY A 150 1.39 -7.21 1.90
N ASN A 151 1.39 -6.26 2.85
CA ASN A 151 2.05 -6.44 4.16
C ASN A 151 1.16 -5.95 5.33
N LEU A 152 0.00 -6.59 5.46
CA LEU A 152 -1.00 -6.26 6.48
C LEU A 152 -0.49 -6.42 7.91
N GLY A 153 0.53 -7.27 8.14
CA GLY A 153 1.22 -7.39 9.42
C GLY A 153 1.97 -6.10 9.80
N SER A 154 2.80 -5.55 8.91
CA SER A 154 3.48 -4.27 9.16
C SER A 154 2.52 -3.09 9.27
N ALA A 155 1.38 -3.11 8.56
CA ALA A 155 0.33 -2.12 8.76
C ALA A 155 -0.31 -2.24 10.17
N PHE A 156 -0.60 -3.47 10.63
CA PHE A 156 -1.19 -3.71 11.95
C PHE A 156 -0.24 -3.37 13.11
N GLU A 157 1.08 -3.49 12.94
CA GLU A 157 2.07 -3.05 13.96
C GLU A 157 2.17 -1.52 14.13
N LEU A 158 1.68 -0.73 13.17
CA LEU A 158 1.49 0.73 13.28
C LEU A 158 0.10 1.12 13.81
N ALA A 159 -0.82 0.16 13.94
CA ALA A 159 -2.14 0.38 14.49
C ALA A 159 -2.13 0.43 16.02
N ASP A 160 -3.07 1.20 16.57
CA ASP A 160 -3.38 1.29 18.00
C ASP A 160 -4.91 1.44 18.16
N GLY A 161 -5.40 1.59 19.39
CA GLY A 161 -6.81 1.87 19.68
C GLY A 161 -7.77 0.94 18.96
N THR A 162 -8.78 1.50 18.30
CA THR A 162 -9.84 0.75 17.61
C THR A 162 -9.28 -0.21 16.55
N LEU A 163 -8.24 0.16 15.81
CA LEU A 163 -7.65 -0.72 14.80
C LEU A 163 -6.93 -1.92 15.44
N ARG A 164 -6.23 -1.73 16.56
CA ARG A 164 -5.57 -2.82 17.29
C ARG A 164 -6.59 -3.72 18.00
N THR A 165 -7.66 -3.15 18.56
CA THR A 165 -8.77 -3.89 19.21
C THR A 165 -9.54 -4.80 18.25
N LEU A 166 -9.64 -4.47 16.96
CA LEU A 166 -10.24 -5.36 15.95
C LEU A 166 -9.46 -6.69 15.78
N GLY A 167 -8.18 -6.73 16.14
CA GLY A 167 -7.31 -7.88 15.94
C GLY A 167 -6.88 -8.09 14.49
N ILE A 168 -5.76 -8.80 14.30
CA ILE A 168 -5.14 -9.01 12.99
C ILE A 168 -6.06 -9.72 11.99
N THR A 169 -6.97 -10.59 12.43
CA THR A 169 -7.89 -11.33 11.54
C THR A 169 -8.91 -10.41 10.87
N ALA A 170 -9.64 -9.60 11.65
CA ALA A 170 -10.63 -8.67 11.09
C ALA A 170 -9.95 -7.52 10.32
N PHE A 171 -8.79 -7.06 10.79
CA PHE A 171 -7.93 -6.14 10.04
C PHE A 171 -7.58 -6.74 8.67
N SER A 172 -7.05 -7.97 8.63
CA SER A 172 -6.66 -8.64 7.39
C SER A 172 -7.83 -8.81 6.43
N GLN A 173 -8.99 -9.24 6.91
CA GLN A 173 -10.21 -9.36 6.11
C GLN A 173 -10.66 -8.00 5.51
N ARG A 174 -10.57 -6.90 6.27
CA ARG A 174 -10.94 -5.55 5.81
C ARG A 174 -10.09 -5.04 4.64
N TYR A 175 -8.83 -5.47 4.52
CA TYR A 175 -7.91 -5.00 3.48
C TYR A 175 -7.49 -6.08 2.46
N ALA A 176 -7.92 -7.34 2.62
CA ALA A 176 -7.55 -8.47 1.77
C ALA A 176 -7.84 -8.26 0.27
N GLY A 177 -8.82 -7.42 -0.07
CA GLY A 177 -9.15 -7.07 -1.46
C GLY A 177 -8.22 -6.04 -2.11
N ILE A 178 -7.21 -5.51 -1.42
CA ILE A 178 -6.30 -4.47 -1.92
C ILE A 178 -5.01 -5.10 -2.46
N THR A 179 -4.71 -4.83 -3.74
CA THR A 179 -3.49 -5.29 -4.43
C THR A 179 -2.47 -4.19 -4.65
N SER A 180 -2.90 -2.92 -4.69
CA SER A 180 -2.00 -1.77 -4.78
C SER A 180 -2.60 -0.54 -4.12
N VAL A 181 -1.75 0.26 -3.48
CA VAL A 181 -2.08 1.59 -2.95
C VAL A 181 -1.04 2.58 -3.47
N ARG A 182 -1.51 3.69 -4.06
CA ARG A 182 -0.70 4.84 -4.42
C ARG A 182 -1.27 6.08 -3.75
N ILE A 183 -0.51 6.67 -2.83
CA ILE A 183 -0.82 8.00 -2.28
C ILE A 183 -0.64 9.03 -3.41
N THR A 184 -1.59 9.95 -3.56
CA THR A 184 -1.56 11.03 -4.56
C THR A 184 -1.52 12.41 -3.91
N ASP A 185 -2.25 12.60 -2.82
CA ASP A 185 -2.25 13.82 -1.99
C ASP A 185 -2.37 13.45 -0.50
N MET A 186 -1.86 14.30 0.38
CA MET A 186 -1.92 14.14 1.83
C MET A 186 -2.01 15.50 2.53
N VAL A 187 -3.04 15.71 3.34
CA VAL A 187 -3.23 16.90 4.19
C VAL A 187 -3.03 16.52 5.65
N VAL A 188 -2.22 17.29 6.38
CA VAL A 188 -1.81 16.99 7.76
C VAL A 188 -2.23 18.13 8.70
N ASP A 189 -3.08 17.82 9.69
CA ASP A 189 -3.39 18.70 10.83
C ASP A 189 -2.69 18.15 12.07
N ALA A 190 -1.46 18.61 12.31
CA ALA A 190 -0.66 18.19 13.47
C ALA A 190 -1.22 18.72 14.81
N GLY A 191 -2.08 19.74 14.80
CA GLY A 191 -2.78 20.23 16.00
C GLY A 191 -3.91 19.28 16.43
N ARG A 192 -4.55 18.60 15.47
CA ARG A 192 -5.59 17.60 15.75
C ARG A 192 -5.11 16.14 15.75
N GLY A 193 -3.92 15.87 15.24
CA GLY A 193 -3.45 14.50 15.02
C GLY A 193 -4.20 13.78 13.92
N VAL A 194 -4.54 14.51 12.85
CA VAL A 194 -5.31 14.00 11.70
C VAL A 194 -4.46 14.06 10.43
N VAL A 195 -4.45 12.98 9.66
CA VAL A 195 -3.91 12.94 8.30
C VAL A 195 -5.01 12.48 7.36
N THR A 196 -5.32 13.29 6.35
CA THR A 196 -6.27 12.94 5.29
C THR A 196 -5.50 12.66 4.01
N ALA A 197 -5.49 11.40 3.56
CA ALA A 197 -4.77 10.98 2.35
C ALA A 197 -5.75 10.69 1.21
N ALA A 198 -5.45 11.20 0.01
CA ALA A 198 -6.06 10.78 -1.24
C ALA A 198 -5.20 9.67 -1.87
N LEU A 199 -5.86 8.61 -2.32
CA LEU A 199 -5.26 7.37 -2.78
C LEU A 199 -5.86 6.95 -4.13
N GLN A 200 -5.04 6.38 -4.99
CA GLN A 200 -5.51 5.40 -5.98
C GLN A 200 -5.34 4.01 -5.37
N VAL A 201 -6.40 3.21 -5.38
CA VAL A 201 -6.43 1.86 -4.80
C VAL A 201 -6.83 0.88 -5.89
N THR A 202 -5.98 -0.09 -6.17
CA THR A 202 -6.28 -1.22 -7.06
C THR A 202 -6.72 -2.42 -6.23
N THR A 203 -7.76 -3.09 -6.70
CA THR A 203 -8.36 -4.26 -6.04
C THR A 203 -7.90 -5.58 -6.65
N ALA A 204 -8.21 -6.71 -5.99
CA ALA A 204 -7.98 -8.06 -6.51
C ALA A 204 -8.63 -8.27 -7.90
N ASP A 205 -9.80 -7.68 -8.13
CA ASP A 205 -10.52 -7.67 -9.41
C ASP A 205 -9.85 -6.82 -10.51
N GLY A 206 -8.67 -6.25 -10.26
CA GLY A 206 -7.95 -5.34 -11.16
C GLY A 206 -8.58 -3.95 -11.31
N ARG A 207 -9.76 -3.69 -10.72
CA ARG A 207 -10.39 -2.36 -10.73
C ARG A 207 -9.56 -1.40 -9.89
N THR A 208 -9.24 -0.24 -10.46
CA THR A 208 -8.61 0.89 -9.75
C THR A 208 -9.64 1.98 -9.54
N GLY A 209 -9.81 2.41 -8.29
CA GLY A 209 -10.65 3.55 -7.91
C GLY A 209 -9.86 4.58 -7.11
N THR A 210 -10.44 5.76 -6.91
CA THR A 210 -9.88 6.79 -6.02
C THR A 210 -10.56 6.71 -4.67
N GLN A 211 -9.81 6.84 -3.58
CA GLN A 211 -10.33 6.82 -2.21
C GLN A 211 -9.67 7.93 -1.40
N GLN A 212 -10.45 8.61 -0.56
CA GLN A 212 -9.93 9.52 0.44
C GLN A 212 -10.14 8.91 1.83
N ARG A 213 -9.07 8.82 2.62
CA ARG A 213 -9.06 8.21 3.95
C ARG A 213 -8.58 9.19 5.00
N GLU A 214 -9.23 9.20 6.15
CA GLU A 214 -8.80 9.94 7.33
C GLU A 214 -8.17 8.97 8.34
N LEU A 215 -6.98 9.31 8.80
CA LEU A 215 -6.21 8.60 9.81
C LEU A 215 -6.07 9.52 11.03
N THR A 216 -6.26 8.96 12.23
CA THR A 216 -6.12 9.65 13.52
C THR A 216 -5.03 9.01 14.35
N PHE A 217 -4.24 9.81 15.07
CA PHE A 217 -2.97 9.38 15.66
C PHE A 217 -2.88 9.58 17.17
N THR A 218 -2.08 8.74 17.84
CA THR A 218 -1.64 8.99 19.22
C THR A 218 -0.72 10.21 19.30
N PRO A 219 -0.76 10.97 20.42
CA PRO A 219 0.23 12.01 20.69
C PRO A 219 1.61 11.41 20.97
N GLY A 220 2.67 12.07 20.51
CA GLY A 220 4.06 11.65 20.75
C GLY A 220 5.00 11.91 19.57
N SER A 221 6.26 11.50 19.74
CA SER A 221 7.28 11.48 18.68
C SER A 221 7.13 10.31 17.70
N GLU A 222 6.58 9.19 18.18
CA GLU A 222 6.25 7.96 17.42
C GLU A 222 4.71 7.77 17.40
N PRO A 223 3.99 8.47 16.52
CA PRO A 223 2.52 8.45 16.47
C PRO A 223 2.01 7.15 15.82
N ARG A 224 1.10 6.46 16.53
CA ARG A 224 0.42 5.23 16.10
C ARG A 224 -1.02 5.52 15.67
N ILE A 225 -1.60 4.71 14.80
CA ILE A 225 -2.89 5.01 14.17
C ILE A 225 -4.04 4.44 15.00
N LEU A 226 -4.75 5.32 15.71
CA LEU A 226 -5.91 5.00 16.55
C LEU A 226 -7.13 4.55 15.73
N SER A 227 -7.39 5.21 14.60
CA SER A 227 -8.42 4.81 13.66
C SER A 227 -8.12 5.25 12.23
N GLU A 228 -8.57 4.43 11.27
CA GLU A 228 -8.60 4.74 9.83
C GLU A 228 -10.03 4.53 9.32
N ARG A 229 -10.55 5.51 8.58
CA ARG A 229 -11.82 5.41 7.84
C ARG A 229 -11.74 6.02 6.45
N VAL A 230 -12.41 5.39 5.49
CA VAL A 230 -12.73 6.01 4.20
C VAL A 230 -13.75 7.12 4.44
N ILE A 231 -13.48 8.33 3.92
CA ILE A 231 -14.40 9.47 3.95
C ILE A 231 -15.04 9.73 2.58
N TRP A 232 -14.42 9.25 1.49
CA TRP A 232 -14.97 9.30 0.13
C TRP A 232 -14.32 8.23 -0.76
N ALA A 233 -15.04 7.76 -1.79
CA ALA A 233 -14.54 6.84 -2.81
C ALA A 233 -15.26 7.02 -4.15
N SER A 234 -14.57 6.73 -5.26
CA SER A 234 -15.08 6.71 -6.64
C SER A 234 -14.37 5.65 -7.50
#